data_AF-A0A8X6QNY0-F1
#
_entry.id   AF-A0A8X6QNY0-F1
#
_cell.length_a   1.000
_cell.length_b   1.000
_cell.length_c   1.000
_cell.angle_alpha   90.00
_cell.angle_beta   90.00
_cell.angle_gamma   90.00
#
_symmetry.space_group_name_H-M   'P 1'
#
loop_
_entity.id
_entity.type
_entity.pdbx_description
1 polymer ?
#
loop_
_entity_poly.entity_id
_entity_poly.type
_entity_poly.pdbx_seq_one_letter_code
_entity_poly.pdbx_strand_id
1 'polypeptide(L)'
;MSTQRGNVTRTRSQKHKNSFAFQNNKYDKSKQTQMLNDMKLTSLCSKCEAIIAWKIKYNRYKPLTVPAKCIKCEEKTIKSAYHNVCKNCSENLNLCAKCAEKFV
;
A
#
# COMPACT_ATOMS: atom_id res chain seq x y z
N MET A 1 -10.49 30.46 31.23
CA MET A 1 -10.46 29.38 30.21
C MET A 1 -10.15 30.03 28.86
N SER A 2 -9.02 29.73 28.23
CA SER A 2 -8.64 30.33 26.94
C SER A 2 -9.48 29.72 25.80
N THR A 3 -10.13 30.58 25.03
CA THR A 3 -10.94 30.24 23.84
C THR A 3 -10.19 30.44 22.52
N GLN A 4 -8.87 30.67 22.58
CA GLN A 4 -8.10 30.98 21.38
C GLN A 4 -7.99 29.75 20.48
N ARG A 5 -8.64 29.80 19.32
CA ARG A 5 -8.44 28.83 18.23
C ARG A 5 -6.96 28.90 17.82
N GLY A 6 -6.21 27.85 18.16
CA GLY A 6 -4.76 27.83 18.09
C GLY A 6 -4.22 28.18 16.70
N ASN A 7 -3.27 29.12 16.72
CA ASN A 7 -2.25 29.42 15.71
C ASN A 7 -1.99 28.26 14.71
N VAL A 8 -2.80 28.19 13.65
CA VAL A 8 -2.89 27.04 12.73
C VAL A 8 -1.70 26.93 11.77
N THR A 9 -0.88 27.97 11.69
CA THR A 9 0.33 28.01 10.86
C THR A 9 1.56 27.87 11.73
N ARG A 10 2.12 26.65 11.76
CA ARG A 10 3.34 26.34 12.50
C ARG A 10 4.54 27.05 11.86
N THR A 11 5.10 28.07 12.51
CA THR A 11 6.23 28.87 12.00
C THR A 11 7.59 28.16 12.07
N ARG A 12 7.78 27.25 13.04
CA ARG A 12 9.04 26.52 13.25
C ARG A 12 8.96 25.08 12.75
N SER A 13 10.05 24.56 12.19
CA SER A 13 10.11 23.16 11.79
C SER A 13 10.04 22.20 12.99
N GLN A 14 9.82 20.91 12.73
CA GLN A 14 9.80 19.87 13.78
C GLN A 14 11.16 19.83 14.50
N LYS A 15 11.16 19.99 15.84
CA LYS A 15 12.40 19.98 16.65
C LYS A 15 13.11 18.62 16.60
N HIS A 16 12.33 17.54 16.63
CA HIS A 16 12.81 16.18 16.59
C HIS A 16 12.49 15.59 15.22
N LYS A 17 13.49 15.53 14.34
CA LYS A 17 13.40 14.89 13.02
C LYS A 17 14.20 13.60 13.04
N ASN A 18 13.76 12.61 12.29
CA ASN A 18 14.54 11.40 12.09
C ASN A 18 15.80 11.73 11.28
N SER A 19 16.96 11.28 11.73
CA SER A 19 18.22 11.41 10.99
C SER A 19 18.27 10.50 9.76
N PHE A 20 17.59 9.35 9.84
CA PHE A 20 17.53 8.36 8.77
C PHE A 20 16.08 7.96 8.48
N ALA A 21 15.80 7.60 7.23
CA ALA A 21 14.52 7.02 6.86
C ALA A 21 14.31 5.67 7.53
N PHE A 22 13.05 5.33 7.80
CA PHE A 22 12.70 3.99 8.27
C PHE A 22 13.04 2.95 7.19
N GLN A 23 13.69 1.88 7.62
CA GLN A 23 14.07 0.71 6.82
C GLN A 23 13.54 -0.53 7.52
N ASN A 24 12.68 -1.28 6.85
CA ASN A 24 12.08 -2.49 7.43
C ASN A 24 13.08 -3.63 7.64
N ASN A 25 14.11 -3.72 6.78
CA ASN A 25 15.12 -4.77 6.80
C ASN A 25 16.33 -4.46 7.70
N LYS A 26 16.34 -3.32 8.40
CA LYS A 26 17.49 -2.90 9.23
C LYS A 26 17.78 -3.88 10.37
N TYR A 27 16.73 -4.40 11.00
CA TYR A 27 16.82 -5.33 12.13
C TYR A 27 16.05 -6.63 11.87
N ASP A 28 14.94 -6.56 11.14
CA ASP A 28 14.15 -7.73 10.77
C ASP A 28 14.62 -8.30 9.41
N LYS A 29 15.45 -9.34 9.49
CA LYS A 29 15.99 -10.08 8.34
C LYS A 29 15.21 -11.36 8.05
N SER A 30 13.95 -11.44 8.48
CA SER A 30 13.12 -12.62 8.20
C SER A 30 12.98 -12.86 6.70
N LYS A 31 12.84 -14.13 6.29
CA LYS A 31 12.58 -14.48 4.88
C LYS A 31 11.32 -13.81 4.36
N GLN A 32 10.34 -13.58 5.23
CA GLN A 32 9.09 -12.91 4.90
C GLN A 32 9.30 -11.43 4.53
N THR A 33 10.09 -10.67 5.30
CA THR A 33 10.36 -9.26 4.96
C THR A 33 11.15 -9.13 3.67
N GLN A 34 12.09 -10.04 3.41
CA GLN A 34 12.83 -10.10 2.15
C GLN A 34 11.87 -10.37 0.97
N MET A 35 11.03 -11.40 1.07
CA MET A 35 10.02 -11.72 0.05
C MET A 35 9.06 -10.55 -0.22
N LEU A 36 8.64 -9.81 0.83
CA LEU A 36 7.78 -8.64 0.67
C LEU A 36 8.50 -7.48 -0.01
N ASN A 37 9.79 -7.27 0.27
CA ASN A 37 10.59 -6.23 -0.38
C ASN A 37 10.88 -6.53 -1.85
N ASP A 38 11.05 -7.80 -2.19
CA ASP A 38 11.30 -8.24 -3.57
C ASP A 38 10.01 -8.39 -4.40
N MET A 39 8.84 -8.30 -3.75
CA MET A 39 7.54 -8.46 -4.39
C MET A 39 7.30 -7.34 -5.42
N LYS A 40 7.10 -7.73 -6.69
CA LYS A 40 6.72 -6.81 -7.76
C LYS A 40 5.23 -6.50 -7.69
N LEU A 41 4.90 -5.24 -7.42
CA LEU A 41 3.54 -4.71 -7.46
C LEU A 41 3.13 -4.53 -8.94
N THR A 42 2.30 -5.43 -9.44
CA THR A 42 1.80 -5.39 -10.83
C THR A 42 0.33 -4.97 -10.87
N SER A 43 -0.12 -4.52 -12.04
CA SER A 43 -1.53 -4.19 -12.33
C SER A 43 -2.17 -3.13 -11.43
N LEU A 44 -1.38 -2.16 -10.96
CA LEU A 44 -1.80 -1.06 -10.08
C LEU A 44 -1.49 0.29 -10.72
N CYS A 45 -2.32 1.30 -10.46
CA CYS A 45 -1.97 2.68 -10.81
C CYS A 45 -0.89 3.22 -9.87
N SER A 46 -0.14 4.24 -10.30
CA SER A 46 0.96 4.84 -9.54
C SER A 46 0.59 5.22 -8.10
N LYS A 47 -0.60 5.77 -7.91
CA LYS A 47 -1.14 6.09 -6.58
C LYS A 47 -1.35 4.84 -5.71
N CYS A 48 -1.93 3.78 -6.27
CA CYS A 48 -2.20 2.56 -5.52
C CYS A 48 -0.93 1.78 -5.22
N GLU A 49 0.01 1.76 -6.16
CA GLU A 49 1.35 1.19 -6.00
C GLU A 49 2.07 1.86 -4.84
N ALA A 50 2.11 3.20 -4.80
CA ALA A 50 2.71 3.95 -3.70
C ALA A 50 2.11 3.61 -2.33
N ILE A 51 0.79 3.42 -2.25
CA ILE A 51 0.12 3.03 -1.00
C ILE A 51 0.54 1.64 -0.54
N ILE A 52 0.63 0.67 -1.45
CA ILE A 52 1.03 -0.70 -1.09
C ILE A 52 2.53 -0.77 -0.78
N ALA A 53 3.37 -0.11 -1.58
CA ALA A 53 4.79 0.02 -1.33
C ALA A 53 5.07 0.65 0.04
N TRP A 54 4.29 1.67 0.43
CA TRP A 54 4.37 2.26 1.77
C TRP A 54 4.00 1.25 2.86
N LYS A 55 2.97 0.42 2.67
CA LYS A 55 2.62 -0.63 3.63
C LYS A 55 3.76 -1.63 3.81
N ILE A 56 4.42 -2.04 2.72
CA ILE A 56 5.59 -2.93 2.77
C ILE A 56 6.75 -2.25 3.50
N LYS A 57 7.09 -1.01 3.10
CA LYS A 57 8.18 -0.22 3.68
C LYS A 57 8.06 -0.06 5.20
N TYR A 58 6.84 0.08 5.72
CA TYR A 58 6.58 0.31 7.14
C TYR A 58 6.07 -0.93 7.89
N ASN A 59 6.25 -2.15 7.36
CA ASN A 59 5.80 -3.40 7.99
C ASN A 59 4.30 -3.41 8.36
N ARG A 60 3.48 -2.72 7.55
CA ARG A 60 2.01 -2.65 7.69
C ARG A 60 1.28 -3.45 6.61
N TYR A 61 2.01 -4.24 5.83
CA TYR A 61 1.45 -5.13 4.82
C TYR A 61 0.90 -6.40 5.49
N LYS A 62 -0.38 -6.72 5.23
CA LYS A 62 -1.04 -7.92 5.74
C LYS A 62 -1.34 -8.84 4.55
N PRO A 63 -0.66 -10.00 4.42
CA PRO A 63 -0.95 -10.96 3.36
C PRO A 63 -2.34 -11.59 3.54
N LEU A 64 -2.90 -12.11 2.46
CA LEU A 64 -4.13 -12.90 2.51
C LEU A 64 -3.82 -14.33 2.94
N THR A 65 -4.66 -14.91 3.79
CA THR A 65 -4.61 -16.34 4.13
C THR A 65 -5.40 -17.19 3.12
N VAL A 66 -6.47 -16.63 2.56
CA VAL A 66 -7.36 -17.26 1.59
C VAL A 66 -7.59 -16.27 0.45
N PRO A 67 -7.70 -16.73 -0.82
CA PRO A 67 -7.98 -15.84 -1.94
C PRO A 67 -9.30 -15.09 -1.77
N ALA A 68 -9.29 -13.81 -2.14
CA ALA A 68 -10.47 -12.95 -2.06
C ALA A 68 -11.33 -13.00 -3.34
N LYS A 69 -12.61 -12.63 -3.22
CA LYS A 69 -13.57 -12.55 -4.34
C LYS A 69 -13.26 -11.34 -5.22
N CYS A 70 -13.18 -11.54 -6.53
CA CYS A 70 -13.04 -10.48 -7.51
C CYS A 70 -14.37 -9.72 -7.71
N ILE A 71 -14.32 -8.39 -7.76
CA ILE A 71 -15.52 -7.57 -8.02
C ILE A 71 -16.01 -7.73 -9.47
N LYS A 72 -15.14 -8.12 -10.42
CA LYS A 72 -15.47 -8.18 -11.85
C LYS A 72 -15.93 -9.57 -12.32
N CYS A 73 -15.19 -10.63 -12.01
CA CYS A 73 -15.58 -12.00 -12.37
C CYS A 73 -16.32 -12.74 -11.26
N GLU A 74 -16.42 -12.16 -10.07
CA GLU A 74 -17.09 -12.78 -8.91
C GLU A 74 -16.50 -14.10 -8.40
N GLU A 75 -15.36 -14.51 -8.92
CA GLU A 75 -14.66 -15.71 -8.47
C GLU A 75 -13.63 -15.38 -7.37
N LYS A 76 -13.30 -16.39 -6.54
CA LYS A 76 -12.24 -16.29 -5.50
C LYS A 76 -10.84 -16.44 -6.12
N THR A 77 -10.45 -15.50 -6.97
CA THR A 77 -9.19 -15.56 -7.75
C THR A 77 -8.13 -14.56 -7.31
N ILE A 78 -8.45 -13.65 -6.37
CA ILE A 78 -7.48 -12.65 -5.90
C ILE A 78 -6.49 -13.29 -4.92
N LYS A 79 -5.23 -13.40 -5.35
CA LYS A 79 -4.12 -13.93 -4.52
C LYS A 79 -3.32 -12.82 -3.82
N SER A 80 -3.28 -11.62 -4.42
CA SER A 80 -2.50 -10.49 -3.90
C SER A 80 -3.32 -9.69 -2.89
N ALA A 81 -2.72 -9.29 -1.76
CA ALA A 81 -3.43 -8.54 -0.74
C ALA A 81 -3.70 -7.09 -1.17
N TYR A 82 -4.82 -6.53 -0.69
CA TYR A 82 -5.31 -5.19 -1.05
C TYR A 82 -5.76 -5.01 -2.50
N HIS A 83 -5.92 -6.09 -3.26
CA HIS A 83 -6.56 -6.07 -4.56
C HIS A 83 -8.05 -6.38 -4.42
N ASN A 84 -8.86 -5.72 -5.25
CA ASN A 84 -10.30 -5.91 -5.37
C ASN A 84 -10.69 -6.54 -6.72
N VAL A 85 -9.78 -6.50 -7.69
CA VAL A 85 -9.94 -7.09 -9.02
C VAL A 85 -8.78 -8.05 -9.26
N CYS A 86 -9.08 -9.22 -9.83
CA CYS A 86 -8.06 -10.20 -10.16
C CYS A 86 -7.19 -9.72 -11.34
N LYS A 87 -6.02 -10.35 -11.51
CA LYS A 87 -5.06 -9.97 -12.57
C LYS A 87 -5.69 -10.04 -13.97
N ASN A 88 -6.40 -11.13 -14.28
CA ASN A 88 -7.03 -11.32 -15.58
C ASN A 88 -8.07 -10.23 -15.89
N CYS A 89 -8.93 -9.89 -14.93
CA CYS A 89 -9.92 -8.82 -15.13
C CYS A 89 -9.27 -7.44 -15.24
N SER A 90 -8.17 -7.21 -14.52
CA SER A 90 -7.40 -5.97 -14.61
C SER A 90 -6.78 -5.79 -15.99
N GLU A 91 -6.18 -6.84 -16.56
CA GLU A 91 -5.58 -6.83 -17.90
C GLU A 91 -6.63 -6.71 -19.00
N ASN A 92 -7.71 -7.48 -18.93
CA ASN A 92 -8.77 -7.46 -19.96
C ASN A 92 -9.53 -6.13 -20.02
N LEU A 93 -9.76 -5.50 -18.87
CA LEU A 93 -10.57 -4.27 -18.77
C LEU A 93 -9.72 -3.00 -18.65
N ASN A 94 -8.39 -3.13 -18.61
CA ASN A 94 -7.44 -2.04 -18.34
C ASN A 94 -7.80 -1.22 -17.08
N LEU A 95 -8.05 -1.93 -15.98
CA LEU A 95 -8.43 -1.34 -14.68
C LEU A 95 -7.36 -1.61 -13.63
N CYS A 96 -7.13 -0.66 -12.74
CA CYS A 96 -6.30 -0.84 -11.55
C CYS A 96 -6.89 -1.93 -10.64
N ALA A 97 -6.06 -2.90 -10.27
CA ALA A 97 -6.50 -4.06 -9.50
C ALA A 97 -6.94 -3.72 -8.06
N LYS A 98 -6.62 -2.52 -7.55
CA LYS A 98 -7.01 -2.04 -6.21
C LYS A 98 -8.21 -1.09 -6.24
N CYS A 99 -8.13 0.04 -6.96
CA CYS A 99 -9.22 1.02 -6.99
C CYS A 99 -10.30 0.74 -8.05
N ALA A 100 -10.08 -0.23 -8.96
CA ALA A 100 -10.98 -0.55 -10.07
C ALA A 100 -11.26 0.62 -11.04
N GLU A 101 -10.41 1.66 -11.02
CA GLU A 101 -10.41 2.77 -11.97
C GLU A 101 -9.56 2.42 -13.21
N LYS A 102 -9.82 3.03 -14.36
CA LYS A 102 -9.00 2.85 -15.57
C LYS A 102 -7.58 3.37 -15.35
N PHE A 103 -6.59 2.73 -15.96
CA PHE A 103 -5.24 3.30 -16.05
C PHE A 103 -5.34 4.57 -16.90
N VAL A 104 -5.11 5.72 -16.27
CA VAL A 104 -4.94 7.02 -16.93
C VAL A 104 -3.48 7.19 -17.27
#